data_AF-F5YXT6-F1
#
_entry.id   AF-F5YXT6-F1
#
_cell.length_a   1.000
_cell.length_b   1.000
_cell.length_c   1.000
_cell.angle_alpha   90.00
_cell.angle_beta   90.00
_cell.angle_gamma   90.00
#
_symmetry.space_group_name_H-M   'P 1'
#
loop_
_entity.id
_entity.type
_entity.pdbx_description
1 polymer ?
#
loop_
_entity_poly.entity_id
_entity_poly.type
_entity_poly.pdbx_seq_one_letter_code
_entity_poly.pdbx_strand_id
1 'polypeptide(L)'
;MFPPAKMLAAGLGMRNFIDAIDYEASRGTMVALVPRDGGKPLVRHTDPTLHLHLANAYEDRGDTVVELVDYDASWEDLNGQLSSVQTLAQSGTMPYGGHLTRMRITPSGSVTSERLTESYGEFPTFNLTRTGSPQRYTYLSANTGAGAYPNAVARIDNSTGRSSPTRCRRAGLHRAAPTPPAADIPRLLHPAGGARQVITAHAGRKPPRIY
;
A
#
# COMPACT_ATOMS: atom_id res chain seq x y z
N MET A 1 -6.47 -1.94 15.94
CA MET A 1 -7.13 -2.40 17.19
C MET A 1 -8.55 -1.83 17.19
N PHE A 2 -9.50 -2.55 17.79
CA PHE A 2 -10.92 -2.16 17.81
C PHE A 2 -11.36 -1.95 19.27
N PRO A 3 -11.23 -0.74 19.83
CA PRO A 3 -11.58 -0.49 21.22
C PRO A 3 -13.09 -0.66 21.42
N PRO A 4 -13.57 -1.48 22.38
CA PRO A 4 -14.99 -1.80 22.53
C PRO A 4 -15.89 -0.58 22.66
N ALA A 5 -15.47 0.44 23.44
CA ALA A 5 -16.23 1.67 23.61
C ALA A 5 -16.37 2.46 22.31
N LYS A 6 -15.29 2.55 21.51
CA LYS A 6 -15.33 3.23 20.21
C LYS A 6 -16.20 2.46 19.22
N MET A 7 -16.11 1.13 19.21
CA MET A 7 -16.93 0.25 18.36
C MET A 7 -18.42 0.34 18.70
N LEU A 8 -18.78 0.38 19.98
CA LEU A 8 -20.17 0.55 20.42
C LEU A 8 -20.72 1.90 19.97
N ALA A 9 -19.96 2.99 20.16
CA ALA A 9 -20.35 4.31 19.67
C ALA A 9 -20.54 4.33 18.14
N ALA A 10 -19.69 3.62 17.39
CA ALA A 10 -19.85 3.47 15.94
C ALA A 10 -21.12 2.67 15.58
N GLY A 11 -21.38 1.56 16.28
CA GLY A 11 -22.59 0.76 16.08
C GLY A 11 -23.89 1.53 16.38
N LEU A 12 -23.85 2.50 17.29
CA LEU A 12 -24.97 3.39 17.61
C LEU A 12 -25.03 4.65 16.72
N GLY A 13 -24.14 4.80 15.73
CA GLY A 13 -24.11 5.95 14.83
C GLY A 13 -23.59 7.25 15.46
N MET A 14 -23.01 7.19 16.66
CA MET A 14 -22.42 8.35 17.35
C MET A 14 -20.98 8.64 16.89
N ARG A 15 -20.40 7.75 16.09
CA ARG A 15 -19.07 7.85 15.50
C ARG A 15 -19.07 7.09 14.17
N ASN A 16 -18.20 7.44 13.23
CA ASN A 16 -17.97 6.59 12.05
C ASN A 16 -17.05 5.40 12.40
N PHE A 17 -17.03 4.37 11.56
CA PHE A 17 -16.22 3.17 11.84
C PHE A 17 -14.71 3.41 11.76
N ILE A 18 -14.25 4.36 10.93
CA ILE A 18 -12.82 4.59 10.73
C ILE A 18 -12.17 5.25 11.96
N ASP A 19 -12.84 6.23 12.57
CA ASP A 19 -12.45 6.86 13.84
C ASP A 19 -12.52 5.91 15.04
N ALA A 20 -13.19 4.78 14.85
CA ALA A 20 -13.33 3.78 15.87
C ALA A 20 -12.18 2.76 15.86
N ILE A 21 -11.27 2.81 14.87
CA ILE A 21 -10.09 1.95 14.77
C ILE A 21 -8.86 2.70 15.32
N ASP A 22 -8.01 1.97 16.06
CA ASP A 22 -6.70 2.46 16.50
C ASP A 22 -5.56 1.72 15.81
N TYR A 23 -4.46 2.41 15.56
CA TYR A 23 -3.20 1.81 15.11
C TYR A 23 -2.22 1.70 16.27
N GLU A 24 -1.57 0.54 16.40
CA GLU A 24 -0.62 0.25 17.49
C GLU A 24 0.70 -0.24 16.88
N ALA A 25 1.56 0.71 16.48
CA ALA A 25 2.81 0.43 15.77
C ALA A 25 3.74 -0.55 16.50
N SER A 26 3.72 -0.57 17.84
CA SER A 26 4.53 -1.47 18.66
C SER A 26 4.23 -2.97 18.44
N ARG A 27 3.09 -3.31 17.83
CA ARG A 27 2.75 -4.69 17.47
C ARG A 27 3.31 -5.13 16.12
N GLY A 28 3.79 -4.19 15.31
CA GLY A 28 4.23 -4.43 13.96
C GLY A 28 3.10 -4.85 13.01
N THR A 29 3.48 -5.23 11.80
CA THR A 29 2.54 -5.74 10.79
C THR A 29 2.59 -7.27 10.78
N MET A 30 1.42 -7.89 10.78
CA MET A 30 1.26 -9.31 10.51
C MET A 30 1.04 -9.52 9.00
N VAL A 31 1.81 -10.42 8.42
CA VAL A 31 1.67 -10.85 7.02
C VAL A 31 1.35 -12.33 7.00
N ALA A 32 0.26 -12.70 6.33
CA ALA A 32 -0.13 -14.08 6.12
C ALA A 32 -0.06 -14.42 4.62
N LEU A 33 0.75 -15.42 4.28
CA LEU A 33 0.79 -16.02 2.95
C LEU A 33 -0.11 -17.25 2.95
N VAL A 34 -1.21 -17.18 2.23
CA VAL A 34 -2.22 -18.25 2.16
C VAL A 34 -2.08 -18.97 0.81
N PRO A 35 -1.78 -20.28 0.79
CA PRO A 35 -1.78 -21.06 -0.45
C PRO A 35 -3.18 -21.04 -1.10
N ARG A 36 -3.24 -20.75 -2.40
CA ARG A 36 -4.52 -20.62 -3.12
C ARG A 36 -5.18 -21.97 -3.43
N ASP A 37 -4.39 -23.02 -3.47
CA ASP A 37 -4.81 -24.42 -3.60
C ASP A 37 -5.18 -25.07 -2.26
N GLY A 38 -5.16 -24.29 -1.17
CA GLY A 38 -5.41 -24.75 0.18
C GLY A 38 -4.14 -25.18 0.92
N GLY A 39 -4.24 -25.26 2.24
CA GLY A 39 -3.11 -25.59 3.11
C GLY A 39 -2.90 -24.58 4.24
N LYS A 40 -1.84 -24.80 5.03
CA LYS A 40 -1.56 -23.99 6.21
C LYS A 40 -0.96 -22.63 5.82
N PRO A 41 -1.52 -21.49 6.26
CA PRO A 41 -0.92 -20.18 6.04
C PRO A 41 0.46 -20.04 6.68
N LEU A 42 1.35 -19.33 6.00
CA LEU A 42 2.60 -18.84 6.57
C LEU A 42 2.36 -17.47 7.20
N VAL A 43 2.36 -17.38 8.52
CA VAL A 43 2.18 -16.11 9.23
C VAL A 43 3.52 -15.56 9.71
N ARG A 44 3.80 -14.30 9.44
CA ARG A 44 5.01 -13.57 9.82
C ARG A 44 4.66 -12.23 10.45
N HIS A 45 5.54 -11.77 11.31
CA HIS A 45 5.48 -10.44 11.91
C HIS A 45 6.70 -9.67 11.45
N THR A 46 6.49 -8.41 11.08
CA THR A 46 7.52 -7.47 10.65
C THR A 46 7.41 -6.20 11.46
N ASP A 47 8.40 -5.32 11.32
CA ASP A 47 8.30 -3.93 11.77
C ASP A 47 7.01 -3.28 11.23
N PRO A 48 6.47 -2.29 11.96
CA PRO A 48 5.24 -1.62 11.55
C PRO A 48 5.34 -1.05 10.15
N THR A 49 4.35 -1.36 9.33
CA THR A 49 4.08 -0.71 8.04
C THR A 49 2.67 -0.13 8.14
N LEU A 50 2.49 1.13 7.76
CA LEU A 50 1.17 1.76 7.69
C LEU A 50 0.83 1.89 6.21
N HIS A 51 0.01 0.98 5.68
CA HIS A 51 -0.28 0.91 4.25
C HIS A 51 -1.77 0.70 4.00
N LEU A 52 -2.25 1.23 2.88
CA LEU A 52 -3.64 1.08 2.44
C LEU A 52 -3.73 0.24 1.16
N HIS A 53 -2.94 0.60 0.15
CA HIS A 53 -2.97 -0.07 -1.15
C HIS A 53 -1.72 -0.92 -1.38
N LEU A 54 -1.96 -2.10 -1.96
CA LEU A 54 -0.92 -2.95 -2.52
C LEU A 54 -0.84 -2.67 -4.02
N ALA A 55 0.39 -2.67 -4.56
CA ALA A 55 0.64 -2.58 -5.98
C ALA A 55 0.54 -3.96 -6.63
N ASN A 56 1.46 -4.88 -6.30
CA ASN A 56 1.50 -6.23 -6.86
C ASN A 56 2.13 -7.19 -5.85
N ALA A 57 1.94 -8.49 -6.04
CA ALA A 57 2.65 -9.52 -5.29
C ALA A 57 3.02 -10.68 -6.20
N TYR A 58 4.22 -11.22 -6.07
CA TYR A 58 4.74 -12.27 -6.95
C TYR A 58 5.81 -13.11 -6.27
N GLU A 59 6.13 -14.28 -6.83
CA GLU A 59 7.25 -15.10 -6.37
C GLU A 59 8.52 -14.73 -7.15
N ASP A 60 9.65 -14.65 -6.45
CA ASP A 60 10.97 -14.37 -7.02
C ASP A 60 12.02 -15.23 -6.31
N ARG A 61 12.58 -16.21 -7.04
CA ARG A 61 13.60 -17.15 -6.54
C ARG A 61 13.23 -17.86 -5.22
N GLY A 62 11.94 -18.15 -5.05
CA GLY A 62 11.40 -18.84 -3.87
C GLY A 62 10.94 -17.89 -2.75
N ASP A 63 11.26 -16.61 -2.82
CA ASP A 63 10.70 -15.60 -1.91
C ASP A 63 9.38 -15.07 -2.45
N THR A 64 8.47 -14.72 -1.53
CA THR A 64 7.28 -13.97 -1.87
C THR A 64 7.58 -12.47 -1.75
N VAL A 65 7.37 -11.75 -2.84
CA VAL A 65 7.55 -10.29 -2.93
C VAL A 65 6.18 -9.62 -2.92
N VAL A 66 6.06 -8.54 -2.14
CA VAL A 66 4.86 -7.71 -2.04
C VAL A 66 5.27 -6.26 -2.21
N GLU A 67 4.71 -5.59 -3.20
CA GLU A 67 4.89 -4.16 -3.40
C GLU A 67 3.64 -3.42 -2.90
N LEU A 68 3.83 -2.41 -2.07
CA LEU A 68 2.77 -1.65 -1.40
C LEU A 68 3.13 -0.17 -1.26
N VAL A 69 2.15 0.67 -0.95
CA VAL A 69 2.39 2.08 -0.60
C VAL A 69 2.41 2.22 0.91
N ASP A 70 3.60 2.48 1.45
CA ASP A 70 3.86 2.63 2.88
C ASP A 70 3.89 4.11 3.27
N TYR A 71 3.18 4.47 4.34
CA TYR A 71 3.01 5.84 4.80
C TYR A 71 3.95 6.11 5.98
N ASP A 72 4.81 7.11 5.83
CA ASP A 72 5.63 7.67 6.92
C ASP A 72 4.78 8.63 7.77
N ALA A 73 3.76 8.11 8.45
CA ALA A 73 2.81 8.91 9.21
C ALA A 73 2.28 8.18 10.45
N SER A 74 1.71 8.94 11.39
CA SER A 74 0.83 8.37 12.40
C SER A 74 -0.54 8.03 11.79
N TRP A 75 -1.28 7.14 12.43
CA TRP A 75 -2.67 6.88 12.04
C TRP A 75 -3.57 8.11 12.22
N GLU A 76 -3.28 8.94 13.22
CA GLU A 76 -4.02 10.18 13.44
C GLU A 76 -3.85 11.15 12.27
N ASP A 77 -2.61 11.31 11.78
CA ASP A 77 -2.31 12.14 10.60
C ASP A 77 -3.00 11.61 9.35
N LEU A 78 -2.85 10.30 9.07
CA LEU A 78 -3.43 9.67 7.89
C LEU A 78 -4.95 9.70 7.93
N ASN A 79 -5.58 9.29 9.04
CA ASN A 79 -7.02 9.30 9.20
C ASN A 79 -7.59 10.73 9.15
N GLY A 80 -6.89 11.70 9.74
CA GLY A 80 -7.27 13.11 9.69
C GLY A 80 -7.30 13.66 8.26
N GLN A 81 -6.29 13.35 7.45
CA GLN A 81 -6.29 13.72 6.03
C GLN A 81 -7.40 13.04 5.24
N LEU A 82 -7.60 11.73 5.43
CA LEU A 82 -8.64 10.96 4.73
C LEU A 82 -10.06 11.42 5.09
N SER A 83 -10.27 11.87 6.33
CA SER A 83 -11.56 12.38 6.80
C SER A 83 -11.84 13.83 6.38
N SER A 84 -10.80 14.56 5.95
CA SER A 84 -10.86 16.00 5.65
C SER A 84 -10.52 16.33 4.19
N VAL A 85 -10.75 15.39 3.26
CA VAL A 85 -10.35 15.55 1.84
C VAL A 85 -10.89 16.83 1.20
N GLN A 86 -12.08 17.29 1.60
CA GLN A 86 -12.70 18.52 1.08
C GLN A 86 -11.94 19.81 1.48
N THR A 87 -11.23 19.78 2.61
CA THR A 87 -10.46 20.90 3.16
C THR A 87 -8.96 20.63 3.18
N LEU A 88 -8.50 19.61 2.44
CA LEU A 88 -7.14 19.10 2.51
C LEU A 88 -6.08 20.17 2.17
N ALA A 89 -6.41 21.13 1.30
CA ALA A 89 -5.52 22.25 0.99
C ALA A 89 -5.26 23.16 2.20
N GLN A 90 -6.16 23.20 3.18
CA GLN A 90 -6.05 24.00 4.40
C GLN A 90 -5.62 23.16 5.61
N SER A 91 -6.02 21.88 5.66
CA SER A 91 -5.85 21.01 6.83
C SER A 91 -4.77 19.93 6.64
N GLY A 92 -4.13 19.85 5.47
CA GLY A 92 -3.14 18.81 5.19
C GLY A 92 -1.88 18.96 6.03
N THR A 93 -1.55 17.94 6.82
CA THR A 93 -0.37 17.92 7.71
C THR A 93 0.79 17.08 7.18
N MET A 94 0.56 16.24 6.17
CA MET A 94 1.56 15.33 5.60
C MET A 94 1.55 15.36 4.05
N PRO A 95 2.62 14.90 3.39
CA PRO A 95 2.66 14.77 1.94
C PRO A 95 1.53 13.89 1.39
N TYR A 96 1.17 14.09 0.11
CA TYR A 96 0.14 13.27 -0.55
C TYR A 96 0.64 11.83 -0.77
N GLY A 97 0.00 10.88 -0.10
CA GLY A 97 0.29 9.44 -0.25
C GLY A 97 1.51 8.99 0.55
N GLY A 98 2.09 7.86 0.14
CA GLY A 98 3.25 7.24 0.76
C GLY A 98 4.34 6.90 -0.26
N HIS A 99 5.23 6.01 0.12
CA HIS A 99 6.32 5.53 -0.72
C HIS A 99 6.04 4.14 -1.26
N LEU A 100 6.39 3.89 -2.53
CA LEU A 100 6.38 2.52 -3.05
C LEU A 100 7.48 1.72 -2.35
N THR A 101 7.08 0.73 -1.56
CA THR A 101 7.95 -0.14 -0.77
C THR A 101 7.80 -1.57 -1.25
N ARG A 102 8.92 -2.28 -1.38
CA ARG A 102 8.96 -3.71 -1.66
C ARG A 102 9.30 -4.47 -0.39
N MET A 103 8.37 -5.30 0.04
CA MET A 103 8.55 -6.28 1.08
C MET A 103 8.93 -7.63 0.47
N ARG A 104 9.94 -8.30 1.03
CA ARG A 104 10.40 -9.62 0.62
C ARG A 104 10.30 -10.57 1.80
N ILE A 105 9.65 -11.71 1.57
CA ILE A 105 9.34 -12.71 2.59
C ILE A 105 9.98 -14.03 2.16
N THR A 106 11.01 -14.46 2.88
CA THR A 106 11.71 -15.70 2.56
C THR A 106 10.93 -16.94 3.02
N PRO A 107 11.16 -18.13 2.44
CA PRO A 107 10.59 -19.38 2.95
C PRO A 107 10.93 -19.65 4.42
N SER A 108 12.16 -19.29 4.85
CA SER A 108 12.60 -19.40 6.25
C SER A 108 11.86 -18.45 7.18
N GLY A 109 11.24 -17.40 6.64
CA GLY A 109 10.40 -16.48 7.37
C GLY A 109 11.02 -15.14 7.72
N SER A 110 12.17 -14.81 7.15
CA SER A 110 12.70 -13.45 7.20
C SER A 110 11.81 -12.53 6.39
N VAL A 111 11.56 -11.32 6.91
CA VAL A 111 10.84 -10.26 6.21
C VAL A 111 11.75 -9.04 6.15
N THR A 112 12.00 -8.53 4.95
CA THR A 112 12.72 -7.27 4.75
C THR A 112 11.87 -6.33 3.91
N SER A 113 12.04 -5.03 4.11
CA SER A 113 11.36 -3.99 3.34
C SER A 113 12.39 -3.03 2.78
N GLU A 114 12.28 -2.72 1.49
CA GLU A 114 13.08 -1.69 0.81
C GLU A 114 12.16 -0.63 0.21
N ARG A 115 12.47 0.64 0.44
CA ARG A 115 11.82 1.73 -0.28
C ARG A 115 12.33 1.74 -1.71
N LEU A 116 11.44 1.58 -2.69
CA LEU A 116 11.81 1.62 -4.10
C LEU A 116 11.97 3.04 -4.61
N THR A 117 11.29 4.03 -4.02
CA THR A 117 11.39 5.41 -4.48
C THR A 117 11.15 6.41 -3.35
N GLU A 118 11.90 7.52 -3.37
CA GLU A 118 11.67 8.66 -2.49
C GLU A 118 10.52 9.56 -2.94
N SER A 119 9.90 9.26 -4.09
CA SER A 119 8.71 10.00 -4.53
C SER A 119 7.47 9.57 -3.75
N TYR A 120 6.72 10.56 -3.28
CA TYR A 120 5.40 10.35 -2.70
C TYR A 120 4.36 10.06 -3.79
N GLY A 121 3.43 9.14 -3.49
CA GLY A 121 2.28 8.86 -4.33
C GLY A 121 1.32 7.84 -3.73
N GLU A 122 0.21 7.64 -4.41
CA GLU A 122 -0.81 6.67 -4.03
C GLU A 122 -1.56 6.12 -5.25
N PHE A 123 -2.52 5.25 -5.01
CA PHE A 123 -3.32 4.50 -5.96
C PHE A 123 -2.41 3.81 -6.97
N PRO A 124 -1.56 2.88 -6.50
CA PRO A 124 -0.63 2.19 -7.36
C PRO A 124 -1.36 1.38 -8.42
N THR A 125 -0.84 1.42 -9.63
CA THR A 125 -1.28 0.56 -10.72
C THR A 125 -0.09 0.18 -11.59
N PHE A 126 -0.27 -0.81 -12.44
CA PHE A 126 0.77 -1.35 -13.30
C PHE A 126 0.11 -2.05 -14.48
N ASN A 127 0.91 -2.57 -15.41
CA ASN A 127 0.38 -3.42 -16.47
C ASN A 127 -0.21 -4.70 -15.86
N LEU A 128 -1.55 -4.79 -15.84
CA LEU A 128 -2.28 -5.90 -15.20
C LEU A 128 -1.99 -7.27 -15.81
N THR A 129 -1.43 -7.38 -17.02
CA THR A 129 -0.95 -8.68 -17.56
C THR A 129 0.25 -9.22 -16.79
N ARG A 130 0.85 -8.43 -15.89
CA ARG A 130 1.93 -8.81 -14.98
C ARG A 130 1.42 -9.10 -13.57
N THR A 131 0.10 -9.19 -13.36
CA THR A 131 -0.44 -9.50 -12.03
C THR A 131 0.12 -10.84 -11.56
N GLY A 132 0.69 -10.88 -10.36
CA GLY A 132 1.32 -12.11 -9.88
C GLY A 132 2.73 -12.38 -10.40
N SER A 133 3.30 -11.48 -11.21
CA SER A 133 4.63 -11.61 -11.82
C SER A 133 5.45 -10.33 -11.63
N PRO A 134 6.80 -10.41 -11.66
CA PRO A 134 7.64 -9.21 -11.59
C PRO A 134 7.28 -8.20 -12.67
N GLN A 135 7.33 -6.91 -12.36
CA GLN A 135 7.07 -5.83 -13.31
C GLN A 135 8.11 -4.72 -13.15
N ARG A 136 8.48 -4.10 -14.28
CA ARG A 136 9.49 -3.02 -14.28
C ARG A 136 8.90 -1.67 -13.90
N TYR A 137 7.63 -1.42 -14.24
CA TYR A 137 7.03 -0.11 -14.04
C TYR A 137 5.80 -0.19 -13.15
N THR A 138 5.77 0.69 -12.15
CA THR A 138 4.60 0.98 -11.31
C THR A 138 4.21 2.44 -11.52
N TYR A 139 2.92 2.71 -11.55
CA TYR A 139 2.36 4.03 -11.75
C TYR A 139 1.63 4.48 -10.49
N LEU A 140 1.95 5.67 -9.99
CA LEU A 140 1.29 6.28 -8.84
C LEU A 140 0.56 7.55 -9.28
N SER A 141 -0.61 7.80 -8.70
CA SER A 141 -1.12 9.15 -8.57
C SER A 141 -0.15 9.92 -7.67
N ALA A 142 0.28 11.10 -8.10
CA ALA A 142 1.36 11.83 -7.46
C ALA A 142 1.07 13.32 -7.39
N ASN A 143 1.81 14.00 -6.54
CA ASN A 143 1.78 15.44 -6.43
C ASN A 143 3.16 16.02 -6.76
N THR A 144 3.18 16.93 -7.73
CA THR A 144 4.35 17.71 -8.13
C THR A 144 4.17 19.16 -7.67
N GLY A 145 4.82 19.52 -6.57
CA GLY A 145 4.77 20.86 -5.98
C GLY A 145 4.18 20.88 -4.57
N ALA A 146 3.82 22.08 -4.09
CA ALA A 146 3.40 22.31 -2.71
C ALA A 146 1.89 22.15 -2.45
N GLY A 147 1.11 21.67 -3.43
CA GLY A 147 -0.32 21.42 -3.24
C GLY A 147 -0.58 20.24 -2.31
N ALA A 148 -1.82 20.04 -1.85
CA ALA A 148 -2.19 18.86 -1.08
C ALA A 148 -2.86 17.75 -1.94
N TYR A 149 -3.28 18.09 -3.16
CA TYR A 149 -4.01 17.18 -4.06
C TYR A 149 -3.12 16.61 -5.16
N PRO A 150 -3.39 15.38 -5.62
CA PRO A 150 -2.65 14.80 -6.74
C PRO A 150 -2.86 15.62 -8.01
N ASN A 151 -1.77 15.89 -8.71
CA ASN A 151 -1.75 16.70 -9.92
C ASN A 151 -0.87 16.10 -11.03
N ALA A 152 -0.37 14.88 -10.82
CA ALA A 152 0.51 14.18 -11.74
C ALA A 152 0.29 12.67 -11.67
N VAL A 153 0.80 11.98 -12.68
CA VAL A 153 1.02 10.54 -12.66
C VAL A 153 2.53 10.29 -12.68
N ALA A 154 3.05 9.59 -11.67
CA ALA A 154 4.45 9.20 -11.60
C ALA A 154 4.63 7.78 -12.12
N ARG A 155 5.52 7.60 -13.11
CA ARG A 155 6.04 6.28 -13.48
C ARG A 155 7.30 6.00 -12.66
N ILE A 156 7.30 4.91 -11.91
CA ILE A 156 8.43 4.42 -11.13
C ILE A 156 9.07 3.24 -11.86
N ASP A 157 10.38 3.30 -12.11
CA ASP A 157 11.15 2.14 -12.59
C ASP A 157 11.61 1.31 -11.37
N ASN A 158 10.96 0.17 -11.14
CA ASN A 158 11.15 -0.73 -10.00
C ASN A 158 12.57 -1.34 -9.91
N SER A 159 13.41 -1.20 -10.95
CA SER A 159 14.81 -1.66 -10.95
C SER A 159 15.81 -0.58 -10.53
N THR A 160 15.46 0.69 -10.68
CA THR A 160 16.36 1.82 -10.38
C THR A 160 15.80 2.79 -9.35
N GLY A 161 14.52 2.65 -9.00
CA GLY A 161 13.78 3.57 -8.14
C GLY A 161 13.47 4.94 -8.75
N ARG A 162 13.86 5.16 -10.02
CA ARG A 162 13.68 6.44 -10.69
C ARG A 162 12.20 6.73 -10.90
N SER A 163 11.78 7.90 -10.44
CA SER A 163 10.46 8.46 -10.68
C SER A 163 10.46 9.41 -11.88
N SER A 164 9.44 9.32 -12.72
CA SER A 164 9.21 10.20 -13.87
C SER A 164 7.77 10.72 -13.82
N PRO A 165 7.50 11.83 -13.12
CA PRO A 165 6.17 12.40 -13.01
C PRO A 165 5.76 13.17 -14.27
N THR A 166 4.53 12.97 -14.69
CA THR A 166 3.88 13.74 -15.77
C THR A 166 2.70 14.50 -15.19
N ARG A 167 2.79 15.84 -15.18
CA ARG A 167 1.73 16.72 -14.66
C ARG A 167 0.46 16.62 -15.52
N CYS A 168 -0.69 16.53 -14.87
CA CYS A 168 -1.98 16.67 -15.51
C CYS A 168 -2.16 18.13 -15.96
N ARG A 169 -2.21 18.38 -17.28
CA ARG A 169 -2.21 19.73 -17.86
C ARG A 169 -3.48 20.56 -17.62
N ARG A 170 -4.53 19.99 -17.02
CA ARG A 170 -5.79 20.68 -16.76
C ARG A 170 -5.96 20.90 -15.26
N ALA A 171 -5.98 22.16 -14.83
CA ALA A 171 -6.31 22.53 -13.46
C ALA A 171 -7.68 21.94 -13.08
N GLY A 172 -7.76 21.30 -11.90
CA GLY A 172 -8.97 20.63 -11.41
C GLY A 172 -9.19 19.18 -11.85
N LEU A 173 -8.31 18.60 -12.70
CA LEU A 173 -8.37 17.17 -13.02
C LEU A 173 -7.55 16.35 -12.02
N HIS A 174 -8.19 15.86 -10.97
CA HIS A 174 -7.60 14.93 -10.00
C HIS A 174 -7.96 13.51 -10.39
N ARG A 175 -6.97 12.70 -10.81
CA ARG A 175 -7.20 11.30 -11.16
C ARG A 175 -6.80 10.42 -9.99
N ALA A 176 -7.78 9.71 -9.41
CA ALA A 176 -7.56 8.78 -8.32
C ALA A 176 -6.69 7.60 -8.79
N ALA A 177 -7.10 6.88 -9.83
CA ALA A 177 -6.31 5.77 -10.39
C ALA A 177 -5.61 6.17 -11.71
N PRO A 178 -4.27 6.05 -11.82
CA PRO A 178 -3.60 6.17 -13.09
C PRO A 178 -4.08 5.08 -14.07
N THR A 179 -3.84 5.27 -15.36
CA THR A 179 -3.89 4.16 -16.33
C THR A 179 -2.52 4.07 -16.97
N PRO A 180 -1.90 2.88 -17.03
CA PRO A 180 -0.66 2.71 -17.76
C PRO A 180 -0.79 3.24 -19.20
N PRO A 181 0.23 3.90 -19.75
CA PRO A 181 0.22 4.32 -21.14
C PRO A 181 0.13 3.10 -22.07
N ALA A 182 -0.53 3.26 -23.23
CA ALA A 182 -0.82 2.17 -24.16
C ALA A 182 0.42 1.40 -24.64
N ALA A 183 1.60 2.03 -24.65
CA ALA A 183 2.87 1.39 -25.00
C ALA A 183 3.30 0.29 -24.01
N ASP A 184 2.77 0.31 -22.79
CA ASP A 184 3.08 -0.66 -21.73
C ASP A 184 1.99 -1.73 -21.55
N ILE A 185 0.96 -1.73 -22.40
CA ILE A 185 -0.14 -2.71 -22.42
C ILE A 185 0.08 -3.66 -23.62
N PRO A 186 0.61 -4.88 -23.42
CA PRO A 186 0.64 -5.89 -24.46
C PRO A 186 -0.79 -6.28 -24.85
N ARG A 187 -1.00 -6.56 -26.15
CA ARG A 187 -2.26 -7.12 -26.64
C ARG A 187 -2.57 -8.44 -25.90
N LEU A 188 -3.83 -8.59 -25.49
CA LEU A 188 -4.36 -9.64 -24.62
C LEU A 188 -3.85 -11.06 -24.96
N LEU A 189 -3.26 -11.70 -23.95
CA LEU A 189 -3.49 -13.09 -23.57
C LEU A 189 -3.29 -13.16 -22.04
N HIS A 190 -4.22 -13.81 -21.34
CA HIS A 190 -4.25 -13.95 -19.88
C HIS A 190 -2.91 -14.45 -19.32
N PRO A 191 -2.53 -14.02 -18.10
CA PRO A 191 -2.14 -15.02 -17.12
C PRO A 191 -2.69 -14.75 -15.72
N ALA A 192 -3.15 -15.83 -15.08
CA ALA A 192 -3.22 -15.96 -13.63
C ALA A 192 -1.80 -16.27 -13.13
N GLY A 193 -1.21 -15.35 -12.37
CA GLY A 193 0.11 -15.55 -11.74
C GLY A 193 0.00 -15.54 -10.21
N GLY A 194 0.80 -16.38 -9.55
CA GLY A 194 0.98 -16.44 -8.10
C GLY A 194 0.22 -17.58 -7.41
N ALA A 195 0.94 -18.48 -6.74
CA ALA A 195 0.37 -19.61 -5.99
C ALA A 195 -0.21 -19.19 -4.62
N ARG A 196 0.08 -17.97 -4.15
CA ARG A 196 -0.29 -17.49 -2.82
C ARG A 196 -1.08 -16.18 -2.88
N GLN A 197 -2.00 -16.03 -1.93
CA GLN A 197 -2.64 -14.76 -1.62
C GLN A 197 -1.94 -14.13 -0.41
N VAL A 198 -1.68 -12.82 -0.50
CA VAL A 198 -1.09 -12.04 0.57
C VAL A 198 -2.21 -11.35 1.34
N ILE A 199 -2.26 -11.60 2.64
CA ILE A 199 -3.13 -10.87 3.57
C ILE A 199 -2.22 -10.13 4.53
N THR A 200 -2.42 -8.83 4.65
CA THR A 200 -1.71 -8.00 5.63
C THR A 200 -2.72 -7.45 6.63
N ALA A 201 -2.34 -7.44 7.90
CA ALA A 201 -3.14 -6.84 8.96
C ALA A 201 -2.20 -6.34 10.07
N HIS A 202 -2.60 -5.29 10.78
CA HIS A 202 -1.86 -4.87 11.97
C HIS A 202 -2.10 -5.87 13.09
N ALA A 203 -1.02 -6.33 13.71
CA ALA A 203 -1.06 -7.56 14.50
C ALA A 203 -2.01 -7.46 15.72
N GLY A 204 -2.79 -8.52 15.95
CA GLY A 204 -3.33 -8.85 17.27
C GLY A 204 -2.18 -9.16 18.25
N ARG A 205 -2.48 -9.32 19.55
CA ARG A 205 -1.46 -9.55 20.62
C ARG A 205 -0.32 -10.45 20.14
N LYS A 206 0.91 -9.94 20.20
CA LYS A 206 2.14 -10.71 19.99
C LYS A 206 2.11 -11.93 20.93
N PRO A 207 2.22 -13.18 20.44
CA PRO A 207 2.34 -14.32 21.34
C PRO A 207 3.60 -14.16 22.19
N PRO A 208 3.57 -14.58 23.47
CA PRO A 208 4.74 -14.46 24.35
C PRO A 208 5.92 -15.21 23.72
N ARG A 209 7.13 -14.63 23.81
CA ARG A 209 8.37 -15.32 23.48
C ARG A 209 8.49 -16.50 24.46
N ILE A 210 8.31 -17.71 23.96
CA ILE A 210 8.76 -18.91 24.65
C ILE A 210 10.24 -19.03 24.29
N TYR A 211 11.11 -18.80 25.28
CA TYR A 211 12.52 -19.15 25.24
C TYR A 211 12.67 -20.65 25.49
#